data_AF-A0A816WQH0-F1
#
_entry.id   AF-A0A816WQH0-F1
#
_cell.length_a   1.000
_cell.length_b   1.000
_cell.length_c   1.000
_cell.angle_alpha   90.00
_cell.angle_beta   90.00
_cell.angle_gamma   90.00
#
_symmetry.space_group_name_H-M   'P 1'
#
loop_
_entity.id
_entity.type
_entity.pdbx_description
1 polymer ?
#
loop_
_entity_poly.entity_id
_entity_poly.type
_entity_poly.pdbx_seq_one_letter_code
_entity_poly.pdbx_strand_id
1 'polypeptide(L)'
;MYTLMFKGLITNNVAEKVLDLFDEMKIEPNQFTLSTLFNACAVLNNNRAMKTGKKRLDEMPENYRNNKITSTSAIDMLMKFGDVESAERIFRSIKAKDIITYGAMVKGYVGNEMFEKALDLFEQIHLSLTN
;
A
#
# COMPACT_ATOMS: atom_id res chain seq x y z
N MET A 1 0.92 23.82 -13.25
CA MET A 1 0.84 24.02 -11.78
C MET A 1 -0.59 23.83 -11.27
N TYR A 2 -1.59 24.59 -11.75
CA TYR A 2 -3.01 24.43 -11.32
C TYR A 2 -3.64 23.06 -11.60
N THR A 3 -3.31 22.41 -12.72
CA THR A 3 -3.84 21.07 -13.06
C THR A 3 -3.43 20.00 -12.06
N LEU A 4 -2.20 20.08 -11.53
CA LEU A 4 -1.70 19.19 -10.47
C LEU A 4 -2.39 19.47 -9.13
N MET A 5 -2.60 20.75 -8.81
CA MET A 5 -3.31 21.16 -7.60
C MET A 5 -4.77 20.68 -7.62
N PHE A 6 -5.48 20.87 -8.74
CA PHE A 6 -6.86 20.37 -8.88
C PHE A 6 -6.93 18.86 -8.82
N LYS A 7 -6.01 18.15 -9.50
CA LYS A 7 -5.93 16.68 -9.40
C LYS A 7 -5.72 16.24 -7.95
N GLY A 8 -4.78 16.86 -7.23
CA GLY A 8 -4.50 16.56 -5.82
C GLY A 8 -5.69 16.82 -4.89
N LEU A 9 -6.36 17.97 -5.05
CA LEU A 9 -7.55 18.30 -4.26
C LEU A 9 -8.69 17.31 -4.52
N ILE A 10 -8.93 16.96 -5.79
CA ILE A 10 -9.95 15.97 -6.15
C ILE A 10 -9.62 14.61 -5.54
N THR A 11 -8.37 14.14 -5.69
CA THR A 11 -7.98 12.83 -5.15
C THR A 11 -8.07 12.78 -3.64
N ASN A 12 -7.67 13.84 -2.94
CA ASN A 12 -7.75 13.90 -1.48
C ASN A 12 -9.20 13.93 -0.99
N ASN A 13 -10.06 14.74 -1.63
CA ASN A 13 -11.48 14.79 -1.29
C ASN A 13 -12.19 13.45 -1.53
N VAL A 14 -11.84 12.76 -2.61
CA VAL A 14 -12.36 11.41 -2.88
C VAL A 14 -11.83 10.42 -1.83
N ALA A 15 -10.57 10.52 -1.43
CA ALA A 15 -9.98 9.62 -0.44
C ALA A 15 -10.57 9.81 0.97
N GLU A 16 -10.87 11.05 1.41
CA GLU A 16 -11.58 11.28 2.68
C GLU A 16 -12.97 10.63 2.67
N LYS A 17 -13.73 10.77 1.57
CA LYS A 17 -15.03 10.10 1.41
C LYS A 17 -14.92 8.57 1.49
N VAL A 18 -13.82 7.99 1.02
CA VAL A 18 -13.58 6.54 1.16
C VAL A 18 -13.43 6.16 2.63
N LEU A 19 -12.73 6.97 3.45
CA LEU A 19 -12.63 6.72 4.89
C LEU A 19 -14.00 6.81 5.57
N ASP A 20 -14.77 7.85 5.26
CA ASP A 20 -16.10 8.05 5.86
C ASP A 20 -17.05 6.89 5.51
N LEU A 21 -17.10 6.49 4.24
CA LEU A 21 -17.90 5.34 3.79
C LEU A 21 -17.44 4.03 4.43
N PHE A 22 -16.14 3.88 4.69
CA PHE A 22 -15.60 2.72 5.36
C PHE A 22 -16.00 2.67 6.84
N ASP A 23 -15.97 3.82 7.53
CA ASP A 23 -16.37 3.95 8.93
C ASP A 23 -17.88 3.64 9.13
N GLU A 24 -18.72 3.94 8.14
CA GLU A 24 -20.17 3.67 8.16
C GLU A 24 -20.54 2.22 7.76
N MET A 25 -19.59 1.48 7.18
CA MET A 25 -19.87 0.17 6.59
C MET A 25 -20.16 -0.88 7.67
N LYS A 26 -21.33 -1.52 7.58
CA LYS A 26 -21.81 -2.55 8.53
C LYS A 26 -21.53 -3.99 8.09
N ILE A 27 -20.98 -4.16 6.89
CA ILE A 27 -20.68 -5.44 6.26
C ILE A 27 -19.18 -5.64 6.18
N GLU A 28 -18.74 -6.90 6.22
CA GLU A 28 -17.31 -7.21 6.16
C GLU A 28 -16.72 -6.81 4.79
N PRO A 29 -15.64 -6.01 4.76
CA PRO A 29 -15.04 -5.60 3.51
C PRO A 29 -14.35 -6.76 2.81
N ASN A 30 -14.56 -6.86 1.50
CA ASN A 30 -13.83 -7.79 0.65
C ASN A 30 -12.44 -7.22 0.26
N GLN A 31 -11.67 -8.04 -0.46
CA GLN A 31 -10.32 -7.69 -0.93
C GLN A 31 -10.23 -6.38 -1.72
N PHE A 32 -11.26 -6.02 -2.50
CA PHE A 32 -11.28 -4.80 -3.32
C PHE A 32 -11.60 -3.57 -2.47
N THR A 33 -12.53 -3.70 -1.51
CA THR A 33 -12.81 -2.65 -0.53
C THR A 33 -11.58 -2.33 0.29
N LEU A 34 -10.87 -3.37 0.77
CA LEU A 34 -9.61 -3.22 1.49
C LEU A 34 -8.53 -2.53 0.66
N SER A 35 -8.36 -2.95 -0.60
CA SER A 35 -7.36 -2.34 -1.48
C SER A 35 -7.67 -0.88 -1.76
N THR A 36 -8.96 -0.54 -1.93
CA THR A 36 -9.43 0.84 -2.12
C THR A 36 -9.16 1.67 -0.87
N LEU A 37 -9.44 1.13 0.33
CA LEU A 37 -9.15 1.79 1.60
C LEU A 37 -7.66 2.09 1.73
N PHE A 38 -6.78 1.11 1.50
CA PHE A 38 -5.33 1.31 1.64
C PHE A 38 -4.80 2.33 0.64
N ASN A 39 -5.29 2.31 -0.61
CA ASN A 39 -4.95 3.34 -1.60
C ASN A 39 -5.42 4.74 -1.17
N ALA A 40 -6.63 4.87 -0.62
CA ALA A 40 -7.12 6.14 -0.09
C ALA A 40 -6.24 6.61 1.08
N CYS A 41 -5.87 5.71 1.99
CA CYS A 41 -4.98 6.05 3.09
C CYS A 41 -3.60 6.54 2.59
N ALA A 42 -3.07 5.84 1.58
CA ALA A 42 -1.82 6.18 0.91
C ALA A 42 -1.88 7.52 0.16
N VAL A 43 -3.06 7.96 -0.30
CA VAL A 43 -3.26 9.27 -0.94
C VAL A 43 -3.32 10.39 0.10
N LEU A 44 -4.05 10.16 1.20
CA LEU A 44 -4.24 11.16 2.26
C LEU A 44 -2.96 11.43 3.04
N ASN A 45 -2.16 10.40 3.27
CA ASN A 45 -0.90 10.45 3.99
C ASN A 45 -0.96 11.28 5.30
N ASN A 46 -2.04 11.11 6.06
CA ASN A 46 -2.29 11.82 7.31
C ASN A 46 -2.51 10.85 8.49
N ASN A 47 -2.56 11.39 9.71
CA ASN A 47 -2.67 10.58 10.93
C ASN A 47 -3.98 9.78 11.02
N ARG A 48 -5.09 10.27 10.45
CA ARG A 48 -6.37 9.55 10.43
C ARG A 48 -6.22 8.29 9.56
N ALA A 49 -5.76 8.48 8.33
CA ALA A 49 -5.51 7.41 7.37
C ALA A 49 -4.54 6.35 7.92
N MET A 50 -3.46 6.76 8.60
CA MET A 50 -2.52 5.83 9.21
C MET A 50 -3.19 4.95 10.27
N LYS A 51 -3.98 5.55 11.17
CA LYS A 51 -4.70 4.82 12.23
C LYS A 51 -5.72 3.84 11.64
N THR A 52 -6.54 4.31 10.70
CA THR A 52 -7.56 3.47 10.05
C THR A 52 -6.93 2.32 9.28
N GLY A 53 -5.90 2.60 8.48
CA GLY A 53 -5.19 1.60 7.69
C GLY A 53 -4.51 0.53 8.55
N LYS A 54 -3.80 0.93 9.62
CA LYS A 54 -3.16 -0.02 10.54
C LYS A 54 -4.17 -0.89 11.28
N LYS A 55 -5.20 -0.27 11.87
CA LYS A 55 -6.28 -1.02 12.53
C LYS A 55 -6.86 -2.08 11.59
N ARG A 56 -7.13 -1.70 10.35
CA ARG A 56 -7.71 -2.65 9.39
C ARG A 56 -6.74 -3.75 8.98
N LEU A 57 -5.44 -3.45 8.90
CA LEU A 57 -4.42 -4.48 8.69
C LEU A 57 -4.33 -5.48 9.83
N ASP A 58 -4.50 -5.04 11.08
CA ASP A 58 -4.45 -5.94 12.24
C ASP A 58 -5.68 -6.85 12.27
N GLU A 59 -6.86 -6.32 11.95
CA GLU A 59 -8.13 -7.06 11.88
C GLU A 59 -8.28 -7.92 10.61
N MET A 60 -7.35 -7.82 9.66
CA MET A 60 -7.47 -8.47 8.36
C MET A 60 -7.34 -10.00 8.45
N PRO A 61 -8.30 -10.76 7.87
CA PRO A 61 -8.22 -12.21 7.73
C PRO A 61 -6.97 -12.69 6.96
N GLU A 62 -6.45 -13.86 7.33
CA GLU A 62 -5.21 -14.42 6.76
C GLU A 62 -5.31 -14.70 5.25
N ASN A 63 -6.49 -15.07 4.75
CA ASN A 63 -6.72 -15.28 3.32
C ASN A 63 -6.55 -13.97 2.50
N TYR A 64 -6.85 -12.81 3.08
CA TYR A 64 -6.62 -11.52 2.43
C TYR A 64 -5.16 -11.06 2.54
N ARG A 65 -4.41 -11.47 3.58
CA ARG A 65 -2.95 -11.28 3.64
C ARG A 65 -2.20 -12.05 2.55
N ASN A 66 -2.77 -13.17 2.12
CA ASN A 66 -2.24 -13.95 1.00
C ASN A 66 -2.68 -13.43 -0.37
N ASN A 67 -3.61 -12.46 -0.42
CA ASN A 67 -4.04 -11.85 -1.67
C ASN A 67 -3.04 -10.77 -2.12
N LYS A 68 -2.49 -10.92 -3.33
CA LYS A 68 -1.48 -10.01 -3.87
C LYS A 68 -1.97 -8.57 -4.00
N ILE A 69 -3.22 -8.35 -4.40
CA ILE A 69 -3.77 -7.00 -4.62
C ILE A 69 -3.89 -6.26 -3.29
N THR A 70 -4.49 -6.92 -2.29
CA THR A 70 -4.67 -6.34 -0.95
C THR A 70 -3.33 -6.12 -0.26
N SER A 71 -2.41 -7.08 -0.32
CA SER A 71 -1.10 -6.95 0.31
C SER A 71 -0.20 -5.92 -0.39
N THR A 72 -0.28 -5.79 -1.72
CA THR A 72 0.50 -4.76 -2.44
C THR A 72 0.00 -3.34 -2.15
N SER A 73 -1.31 -3.14 -2.08
CA SER A 73 -1.88 -1.83 -1.69
C SER A 73 -1.57 -1.48 -0.23
N ALA A 74 -1.57 -2.47 0.67
CA ALA A 74 -1.10 -2.29 2.05
C ALA A 74 0.38 -1.90 2.12
N ILE A 75 1.24 -2.51 1.28
CA ILE A 75 2.66 -2.15 1.18
C ILE A 75 2.82 -0.70 0.73
N ASP A 76 2.16 -0.24 -0.36
CA ASP A 76 2.26 1.16 -0.82
C ASP A 76 1.82 2.14 0.28
N MET A 77 0.75 1.81 1.01
CA MET A 77 0.28 2.60 2.14
C MET A 77 1.33 2.70 3.25
N LEU A 78 1.86 1.57 3.73
CA LEU A 78 2.85 1.54 4.82
C LEU A 78 4.14 2.26 4.44
N MET A 79 4.61 2.07 3.21
CA MET A 79 5.79 2.75 2.70
C MET A 79 5.61 4.26 2.67
N LYS A 80 4.44 4.78 2.27
CA LYS A 80 4.18 6.23 2.30
C LYS A 80 4.09 6.82 3.71
N PHE A 81 3.69 6.00 4.69
CA PHE A 81 3.73 6.38 6.10
C PHE A 81 5.11 6.19 6.75
N GLY A 82 6.11 5.70 6.00
CA GLY A 82 7.44 5.41 6.52
C GLY A 82 7.56 4.17 7.40
N ASP A 83 6.51 3.34 7.48
CA ASP A 83 6.54 2.07 8.21
C ASP A 83 7.12 0.96 7.33
N VAL A 84 8.40 1.10 7.01
CA VAL A 84 9.13 0.21 6.11
C VAL A 84 9.19 -1.21 6.67
N GLU A 85 9.38 -1.37 7.97
CA GLU A 85 9.49 -2.67 8.62
C GLU A 85 8.20 -3.51 8.45
N SER A 86 7.03 -2.89 8.69
CA SER A 86 5.76 -3.58 8.50
C SER A 86 5.51 -3.90 7.03
N ALA A 87 5.89 -3.02 6.11
CA ALA A 87 5.79 -3.26 4.68
C ALA A 87 6.66 -4.47 4.25
N GLU A 88 7.90 -4.54 4.72
CA GLU A 88 8.79 -5.67 4.46
C GLU A 88 8.26 -6.99 5.02
N ARG A 89 7.62 -6.97 6.20
CA ARG A 89 6.98 -8.16 6.80
C ARG A 89 5.85 -8.69 5.92
N ILE A 90 4.97 -7.82 5.44
CA ILE A 90 3.89 -8.20 4.51
C ILE A 90 4.48 -8.70 3.19
N PHE A 91 5.49 -8.02 2.66
CA PHE A 91 6.16 -8.45 1.44
C PHE A 91 6.72 -9.88 1.58
N ARG A 92 7.41 -10.17 2.68
CA ARG A 92 7.96 -11.51 2.95
C ARG A 92 6.87 -12.58 3.04
N SER A 93 5.67 -12.28 3.55
CA SER A 93 4.56 -13.24 3.66
C SER A 93 3.88 -13.58 2.33
N ILE A 94 4.04 -12.77 1.28
CA ILE A 94 3.46 -13.06 -0.04
C ILE A 94 4.19 -14.23 -0.69
N LYS A 95 3.52 -15.38 -0.86
CA LYS A 95 4.12 -16.61 -1.41
C LYS A 95 4.59 -16.48 -2.86
N ALA A 96 3.77 -15.89 -3.72
CA ALA A 96 4.06 -15.72 -5.14
C ALA A 96 4.05 -14.22 -5.48
N LYS A 97 5.21 -13.58 -5.44
CA LYS A 97 5.36 -12.16 -5.75
C LYS A 97 5.42 -11.97 -7.27
N ASP A 98 4.83 -10.88 -7.76
CA ASP A 98 4.92 -10.46 -9.15
C ASP A 98 5.59 -9.10 -9.29
N ILE A 99 5.81 -8.67 -10.53
CA ILE A 99 6.48 -7.40 -10.84
C ILE A 99 5.79 -6.19 -10.18
N ILE A 100 4.48 -6.25 -9.96
CA ILE A 100 3.72 -5.19 -9.30
C ILE A 100 4.08 -5.13 -7.81
N THR A 101 4.09 -6.30 -7.15
CA THR A 101 4.48 -6.43 -5.73
C THR A 101 5.90 -5.94 -5.49
N TYR A 102 6.84 -6.35 -6.34
CA TYR A 102 8.23 -5.90 -6.30
C TYR A 102 8.37 -4.40 -6.59
N GLY A 103 7.67 -3.90 -7.60
CA GLY A 103 7.67 -2.49 -7.97
C GLY A 103 7.18 -1.59 -6.83
N ALA A 104 6.19 -2.04 -6.06
CA ALA A 104 5.72 -1.32 -4.87
C ALA A 104 6.81 -1.21 -3.80
N MET A 105 7.59 -2.27 -3.55
CA MET A 105 8.70 -2.25 -2.60
C MET A 105 9.84 -1.34 -3.06
N VAL A 106 10.28 -1.46 -4.32
CA VAL A 106 11.36 -0.62 -4.88
C VAL A 106 10.98 0.85 -4.82
N LYS A 107 9.77 1.20 -5.27
CA LYS A 107 9.22 2.57 -5.17
C LYS A 107 9.16 3.03 -3.71
N GLY A 108 8.74 2.17 -2.80
CA GLY A 108 8.66 2.45 -1.37
C GLY A 108 10.03 2.75 -0.75
N TYR A 109 11.05 1.95 -1.04
CA TYR A 109 12.41 2.19 -0.58
C TYR A 109 12.98 3.51 -1.11
N VAL A 110 12.80 3.80 -2.41
CA VAL A 110 13.22 5.08 -3.00
C VAL A 110 12.54 6.26 -2.31
N GLY A 111 11.23 6.15 -2.05
CA GLY A 111 10.47 7.19 -1.34
C GLY A 111 10.87 7.38 0.13
N ASN A 112 11.53 6.40 0.73
CA ASN A 112 12.08 6.44 2.09
C ASN A 112 13.61 6.59 2.11
N GLU A 113 14.21 7.00 0.98
CA GLU A 113 15.66 7.24 0.85
C GLU A 113 16.54 6.00 1.12
N MET A 114 15.97 4.79 1.05
CA MET A 114 16.68 3.52 1.24
C MET A 114 17.20 2.97 -0.10
N PHE A 115 18.02 3.75 -0.79
CA PHE A 115 18.42 3.48 -2.18
C PHE A 115 19.17 2.16 -2.36
N GLU A 116 20.02 1.78 -1.40
CA GLU A 116 20.75 0.50 -1.43
C GLU A 116 19.78 -0.69 -1.46
N LYS A 117 18.79 -0.72 -0.55
CA LYS A 117 17.74 -1.76 -0.54
C LYS A 117 16.92 -1.77 -1.83
N ALA A 118 16.68 -0.60 -2.43
CA ALA A 118 15.97 -0.50 -3.70
C ALA A 118 16.75 -1.14 -4.85
N LEU A 119 18.06 -0.89 -4.92
CA LEU A 119 18.96 -1.47 -5.92
C LEU A 119 19.11 -2.98 -5.73
N ASP A 120 19.37 -3.43 -4.50
CA ASP A 120 19.50 -4.86 -4.18
C ASP A 120 18.25 -5.65 -4.62
N LEU A 121 17.06 -5.11 -4.33
CA LEU A 121 15.81 -5.74 -4.72
C LEU A 121 15.60 -5.71 -6.23
N PHE A 122 15.97 -4.62 -6.90
CA PHE A 122 15.86 -4.50 -8.35
C PHE A 122 16.76 -5.52 -9.08
N GLU A 123 17.98 -5.70 -8.61
CA GLU A 123 18.94 -6.67 -9.16
C GLU A 123 18.46 -8.11 -8.98
N GLN A 124 17.91 -8.45 -7.81
CA GLN A 124 17.33 -9.78 -7.56
C GLN A 124 16.21 -10.13 -8.55
N ILE A 125 15.34 -9.16 -8.87
CA ILE A 125 14.26 -9.36 -9.86
C ILE A 125 14.85 -9.60 -11.23
N HIS A 126 15.82 -8.78 -11.66
CA HIS A 126 16.42 -8.88 -12.98
C HIS A 126 17.13 -10.22 -13.19
N LEU A 127 17.88 -10.69 -12.19
CA LEU A 127 18.55 -11.99 -12.21
C LEU A 127 17.58 -13.18 -12.20
N SER A 128 16.38 -13.02 -11.63
CA SER A 128 15.35 -14.07 -11.63
C SER A 128 14.56 -14.18 -12.93
N LEU A 129 14.62 -13.17 -13.81
CA LEU A 129 13.93 -13.14 -15.11
C LEU A 129 14.82 -13.56 -16.28
N THR A 130 16.13 -13.64 -16.06
CA THR A 130 17.14 -13.99 -17.08
C THR A 130 17.68 -15.42 -16.95
N ASN A 131 17.22 -16.18 -15.95
CA ASN A 131 17.47 -17.62 -15.76
C ASN A 131 16.16 -18.41 -15.90
#